data_AF-C3XYJ7-F1
#
_entry.id   AF-C3XYJ7-F1
#
_cell.length_a   1.000
_cell.length_b   1.000
_cell.length_c   1.000
_cell.angle_alpha   90.00
_cell.angle_beta   90.00
_cell.angle_gamma   90.00
#
_symmetry.space_group_name_H-M   'P 1'
#
loop_
_entity.id
_entity.type
_entity.pdbx_description
1 polymer ?
#
loop_
_entity_poly.entity_id
_entity_poly.type
_entity_poly.pdbx_seq_one_letter_code
_entity_poly.pdbx_strand_id
1 'polypeptide(L)'
;MTNHVFYRAGTHGNEASTGTDWVYVEGKELKQVSSGDNIVWGVDDDNDVFIREGISPSTPTGTEWRLLPVKMEQVDANPRFQLAWGVNSTDNVLQRIAGVPIPETHCYV
;
A
#
# COMPACT_ATOMS: atom_id res chain seq x y z
N MET A 1 12.50 2.95 -17.50
CA MET A 1 11.13 2.42 -17.37
C MET A 1 10.54 3.12 -16.16
N THR A 2 9.33 3.67 -16.26
CA THR A 2 8.66 4.36 -15.14
C THR A 2 7.70 3.41 -14.44
N ASN A 3 7.70 3.42 -13.11
CA ASN A 3 6.96 2.46 -12.29
C ASN A 3 5.58 3.01 -11.91
N HIS A 4 4.71 3.21 -12.90
CA HIS A 4 3.37 3.79 -12.70
C HIS A 4 2.41 2.85 -11.96
N VAL A 5 1.62 3.41 -11.05
CA VAL A 5 0.55 2.70 -10.34
C VAL A 5 -0.78 2.87 -11.07
N PHE A 6 -1.53 1.77 -11.22
CA PHE A 6 -2.86 1.79 -11.81
C PHE A 6 -3.88 1.07 -10.92
N TYR A 7 -5.09 1.61 -10.89
CA TYR A 7 -6.26 1.03 -10.22
C TYR A 7 -7.21 0.40 -11.25
N ARG A 8 -7.71 -0.80 -10.98
CA ARG A 8 -8.72 -1.45 -11.83
C ARG A 8 -10.12 -0.89 -11.48
N ALA A 9 -10.65 -0.01 -12.32
CA ALA A 9 -11.94 0.63 -12.08
C ALA A 9 -13.09 -0.38 -11.94
N GLY A 10 -13.98 -0.15 -10.97
CA GLY A 10 -15.19 -0.95 -10.76
C GLY A 10 -14.99 -2.22 -9.92
N THR A 11 -13.86 -2.37 -9.24
CA THR A 11 -13.57 -3.52 -8.36
C THR A 11 -13.66 -3.20 -6.86
N HIS A 12 -13.83 -1.92 -6.48
CA HIS A 12 -13.88 -1.53 -5.07
C HIS A 12 -15.04 -2.22 -4.34
N GLY A 13 -14.72 -2.94 -3.25
CA GLY A 13 -15.70 -3.70 -2.47
C GLY A 13 -16.34 -4.87 -3.21
N ASN A 14 -15.86 -5.23 -4.40
CA ASN A 14 -16.39 -6.32 -5.21
C ASN A 14 -15.26 -7.09 -5.91
N GLU A 15 -14.66 -8.02 -5.17
CA GLU A 15 -13.59 -8.91 -5.65
C GLU A 15 -14.01 -9.77 -6.85
N ALA A 16 -15.31 -10.02 -7.03
CA ALA A 16 -15.84 -10.80 -8.15
C ALA A 16 -15.97 -9.97 -9.44
N SER A 17 -15.80 -8.65 -9.38
CA SER A 17 -15.84 -7.77 -10.54
C SER A 17 -14.56 -7.92 -11.38
N THR A 18 -14.71 -8.06 -12.69
CA THR A 18 -13.59 -8.01 -13.64
C THR A 18 -13.09 -6.57 -13.90
N GLY A 19 -13.81 -5.58 -13.37
CA GLY A 19 -13.59 -4.15 -13.61
C GLY A 19 -13.84 -3.73 -15.06
N THR A 20 -13.68 -2.43 -15.32
CA THR A 20 -13.92 -1.84 -16.65
C THR A 20 -12.64 -1.27 -17.26
N ASP A 21 -11.90 -0.44 -16.52
CA ASP A 21 -10.69 0.25 -17.01
C ASP A 21 -9.49 0.19 -16.05
N TRP A 22 -8.33 0.57 -16.54
CA TRP A 22 -7.15 0.88 -15.72
C TRP A 22 -7.02 2.39 -15.59
N VAL A 23 -7.07 2.89 -14.36
CA VAL A 23 -6.99 4.31 -14.04
C VAL A 23 -5.61 4.60 -13.46
N TYR A 24 -4.89 5.54 -14.04
CA TYR A 24 -3.60 5.98 -13.50
C TYR A 24 -3.79 6.61 -12.12
N VAL A 25 -3.01 6.15 -11.15
CA VAL A 25 -2.97 6.71 -9.79
C VAL A 25 -1.70 7.53 -9.64
N GLU A 26 -1.85 8.84 -9.73
CA GLU A 26 -0.73 9.77 -9.70
C GLU A 26 -0.07 9.92 -8.32
N GLY A 27 1.11 10.57 -8.32
CA GLY A 27 1.80 11.06 -7.13
C GLY A 27 3.03 10.25 -6.73
N LYS A 28 3.13 8.96 -7.10
CA LYS A 28 4.31 8.12 -6.85
C LYS A 28 4.55 7.08 -7.94
N GLU A 29 5.82 6.71 -8.06
CA GLU A 29 6.26 5.54 -8.80
C GLU A 29 6.64 4.44 -7.81
N LEU A 30 6.06 3.26 -7.94
CA LEU A 30 6.21 2.16 -6.99
C LEU A 30 6.55 0.88 -7.75
N LYS A 31 7.62 0.20 -7.34
CA LYS A 31 8.02 -1.08 -7.93
C LYS A 31 7.14 -2.23 -7.48
N GLN A 32 6.47 -2.10 -6.32
CA GLN A 32 5.53 -3.09 -5.81
C GLN A 32 4.42 -2.41 -5.00
N VAL A 33 3.20 -2.94 -5.14
CA VAL A 33 2.03 -2.53 -4.36
C VAL A 33 1.31 -3.77 -3.79
N SER A 34 0.66 -3.61 -2.65
CA SER A 34 -0.27 -4.59 -2.07
C SER A 34 -1.52 -3.88 -1.56
N SER A 35 -2.70 -4.47 -1.79
CA SER A 35 -4.00 -3.85 -1.55
C SER A 35 -4.94 -4.76 -0.79
N GLY A 36 -5.77 -4.16 0.06
CA GLY A 36 -6.90 -4.78 0.75
C GLY A 36 -8.08 -3.82 0.87
N ASP A 37 -9.00 -4.09 1.80
CA ASP A 37 -10.17 -3.26 2.06
C ASP A 37 -9.79 -1.85 2.53
N ASN A 38 -9.91 -0.88 1.61
CA ASN A 38 -9.55 0.53 1.81
C ASN A 38 -8.11 0.75 2.30
N ILE A 39 -7.20 -0.18 1.99
CA ILE A 39 -5.80 -0.08 2.36
C ILE A 39 -4.94 -0.42 1.15
N VAL A 40 -3.97 0.44 0.86
CA VAL A 40 -2.96 0.18 -0.16
C VAL A 40 -1.61 0.61 0.37
N TRP A 41 -0.64 -0.28 0.22
CA TRP A 41 0.76 -0.05 0.50
C TRP A 41 1.57 -0.24 -0.76
N GLY A 42 2.75 0.35 -0.79
CA GLY A 42 3.75 -0.01 -1.76
C GLY A 42 5.12 0.49 -1.39
N VAL A 43 6.08 0.06 -2.20
CA VAL A 43 7.49 0.40 -2.07
C VAL A 43 8.00 0.95 -3.39
N ASP A 44 8.87 1.95 -3.33
CA ASP A 44 9.57 2.48 -4.49
C ASP A 44 10.95 1.81 -4.69
N ASP A 45 11.69 2.29 -5.69
CA ASP A 45 13.02 1.76 -6.01
C ASP A 45 14.05 2.02 -4.90
N ASP A 46 13.85 3.05 -4.08
CA ASP A 46 14.69 3.40 -2.92
C ASP A 46 14.30 2.66 -1.64
N ASN A 47 13.40 1.66 -1.75
CA ASN A 47 12.82 0.88 -0.66
C ASN A 47 11.98 1.74 0.32
N ASP A 48 11.58 2.96 -0.05
CA ASP A 48 10.71 3.78 0.78
C ASP A 48 9.28 3.25 0.75
N VAL A 49 8.66 3.16 1.94
CA VAL A 49 7.30 2.62 2.08
C VAL A 49 6.29 3.75 2.04
N PHE A 50 5.27 3.59 1.19
CA PHE A 50 4.15 4.52 1.09
C PHE A 50 2.83 3.81 1.38
N ILE A 51 1.89 4.56 1.96
CA ILE A 51 0.48 4.17 2.02
C ILE A 51 -0.37 5.13 1.22
N ARG A 52 -1.47 4.64 0.65
CA ARG A 52 -2.46 5.49 -0.01
C ARG A 52 -3.53 5.91 1.00
N GLU A 53 -3.80 7.21 1.08
CA GLU A 53 -4.80 7.78 1.98
C GLU A 53 -6.06 8.22 1.22
N GLY A 54 -7.16 8.42 1.97
CA GLY A 54 -8.43 8.91 1.41
C GLY A 54 -9.23 7.90 0.58
N ILE A 55 -8.88 6.61 0.62
CA ILE A 55 -9.63 5.56 -0.09
C ILE A 55 -11.01 5.38 0.56
N SER A 56 -12.06 5.43 -0.25
CA SER A 56 -13.44 5.20 0.17
C SER A 56 -14.28 4.69 -1.01
N PRO A 57 -15.53 4.23 -0.78
CA PRO A 57 -16.42 3.84 -1.88
C PRO A 57 -16.67 4.95 -2.92
N SER A 58 -16.66 6.22 -2.51
CA SER A 58 -16.80 7.36 -3.43
C SER A 58 -15.47 7.79 -4.07
N THR A 59 -14.35 7.41 -3.46
CA THR A 59 -13.00 7.79 -3.89
C THR A 59 -12.09 6.55 -3.88
N PRO A 60 -12.31 5.57 -4.75
CA PRO A 60 -11.64 4.27 -4.68
C PRO A 60 -10.13 4.34 -4.98
N THR A 61 -9.67 5.39 -5.67
CA THR A 61 -8.24 5.65 -5.91
C THR A 61 -7.54 6.36 -4.74
N GLY A 62 -8.28 6.82 -3.73
CA GLY A 62 -7.76 7.69 -2.68
C GLY A 62 -7.26 9.04 -3.19
N THR A 63 -6.68 9.83 -2.31
CA THR A 63 -6.29 11.23 -2.55
C THR A 63 -4.78 11.41 -2.69
N GLU A 64 -3.97 10.76 -1.85
CA GLU A 64 -2.54 11.00 -1.80
C GLU A 64 -1.73 9.80 -1.28
N TRP A 65 -0.42 9.83 -1.54
CA TRP A 65 0.55 8.89 -0.99
C TRP A 65 1.26 9.52 0.21
N ARG A 66 1.28 8.83 1.35
CA ARG A 66 2.02 9.24 2.55
C ARG A 66 3.22 8.33 2.78
N LEU A 67 4.40 8.94 2.94
CA LEU A 67 5.64 8.26 3.31
C LEU A 67 5.57 7.75 4.76
N LEU A 68 6.06 6.52 4.98
CA LEU A 68 6.32 5.97 6.30
C LEU A 68 7.83 6.00 6.58
N PRO A 69 8.26 6.25 7.84
CA PRO A 69 9.68 6.31 8.21
C PRO A 69 10.28 4.90 8.38
N VAL A 70 10.10 4.03 7.39
CA VAL A 70 10.59 2.65 7.34
C VAL A 70 11.01 2.29 5.92
N LYS A 71 11.96 1.35 5.79
CA LYS A 71 12.40 0.84 4.48
C LYS A 71 12.12 -0.64 4.34
N MET A 72 11.53 -1.03 3.22
CA MET A 72 11.15 -2.42 2.90
C MET A 72 11.45 -2.73 1.42
N GLU A 73 11.81 -3.97 1.14
CA GLU A 73 11.91 -4.47 -0.24
C GLU A 73 10.55 -4.91 -0.77
N GLN A 74 9.66 -5.39 0.11
CA GLN A 74 8.31 -5.81 -0.23
C GLN A 74 7.38 -5.63 0.97
N VAL A 75 6.11 -5.30 0.69
CA VAL A 75 5.03 -5.21 1.67
C VAL A 75 3.81 -6.02 1.23
N ASP A 76 3.09 -6.58 2.20
CA ASP A 76 1.83 -7.29 1.97
C ASP A 76 0.74 -6.80 2.94
N ALA A 77 -0.33 -6.25 2.37
CA ALA A 77 -1.47 -5.74 3.10
C ALA A 77 -2.44 -6.88 3.44
N ASN A 78 -2.93 -6.91 4.67
CA ASN A 78 -4.02 -7.81 5.01
C ASN A 78 -5.29 -7.35 4.28
N PRO A 79 -6.04 -8.27 3.65
CA PRO A 79 -7.20 -7.90 2.82
C PRO A 79 -8.36 -7.31 3.62
N ARG A 80 -8.47 -7.56 4.94
CA ARG A 80 -9.64 -7.18 5.76
C ARG A 80 -9.33 -6.27 6.94
N PHE A 81 -8.10 -6.33 7.44
CA PHE A 81 -7.66 -5.56 8.60
C PHE A 81 -6.62 -4.55 8.17
N GLN A 82 -6.48 -3.44 8.91
CA GLN A 82 -5.43 -2.44 8.67
C GLN A 82 -4.05 -2.92 9.16
N LEU A 83 -3.70 -4.17 8.83
CA LEU A 83 -2.46 -4.84 9.15
C LEU A 83 -1.65 -4.98 7.86
N ALA A 84 -0.33 -4.97 7.99
CA ALA A 84 0.57 -5.29 6.89
C ALA A 84 1.82 -5.98 7.43
N TRP A 85 2.43 -6.80 6.58
CA TRP A 85 3.74 -7.39 6.80
C TRP A 85 4.72 -6.80 5.78
N GLY A 86 6.01 -6.81 6.11
CA GLY A 86 7.05 -6.42 5.18
C GLY A 86 8.35 -7.15 5.45
N VAL A 87 9.16 -7.28 4.41
CA VAL A 87 10.55 -7.73 4.49
C VAL A 87 11.47 -6.59 4.06
N ASN A 88 12.58 -6.41 4.77
CA ASN A 88 13.57 -5.40 4.43
C ASN A 88 14.82 -6.03 3.80
N SER A 89 15.75 -5.19 3.36
CA SER A 89 17.00 -5.62 2.70
C SER A 89 18.01 -6.32 3.61
N THR A 90 17.66 -6.55 4.87
CA THR A 90 18.45 -7.31 5.84
C THR A 90 17.72 -8.59 6.28
N ASP A 91 16.76 -9.06 5.48
CA ASP A 91 15.93 -10.25 5.70
C ASP A 91 15.10 -10.23 7.00
N ASN A 92 14.89 -9.06 7.60
CA ASN A 92 14.02 -8.92 8.75
C ASN A 92 12.56 -8.85 8.30
N VAL A 93 11.69 -9.56 9.03
CA VAL A 93 10.24 -9.50 8.87
C VAL A 93 9.67 -8.54 9.90
N LEU A 94 8.79 -7.63 9.46
CA LEU A 94 8.13 -6.65 10.32
C LEU A 94 6.61 -6.72 10.14
N GLN A 95 5.88 -6.59 11.24
CA GLN A 95 4.42 -6.50 11.23
C GLN A 95 3.97 -5.10 11.68
N ARG A 96 3.05 -4.47 10.94
CA ARG A 96 2.28 -3.33 11.44
C ARG A 96 1.02 -3.83 12.15
N ILE A 97 0.82 -3.35 13.37
CA ILE A 97 -0.37 -3.59 14.18
C ILE A 97 -1.32 -2.38 14.08
N ALA A 98 -2.59 -2.64 13.78
CA ALA A 98 -3.62 -1.61 13.68
C ALA A 98 -3.86 -0.95 15.05
N GLY A 99 -4.03 0.37 15.08
CA GLY A 99 -4.25 1.13 16.31
C GLY A 99 -2.98 1.51 17.07
N VAL A 100 -1.81 1.03 16.65
CA VAL A 100 -0.51 1.51 17.14
C VAL A 100 -0.05 2.64 16.20
N PRO A 101 0.13 3.89 16.70
CA PRO A 101 0.74 4.95 15.91
C PRO A 101 2.11 4.47 15.45
N ILE A 102 2.44 4.61 14.17
CA ILE A 102 3.76 4.25 13.63
C ILE A 102 4.77 5.21 14.29
N PRO A 103 5.54 4.80 15.31
CA PRO A 103 6.56 5.67 15.87
C PRO A 103 7.76 5.60 14.92
N GLU A 104 8.53 6.68 14.83
CA GLU A 104 9.73 6.78 13.99
C GLU A 104 10.85 5.77 14.35
N THR A 105 10.62 4.71 15.15
CA THR A 105 11.72 3.88 15.67
C THR A 105 11.43 2.45 16.16
N HIS A 106 10.21 1.90 16.15
CA HIS A 106 10.03 0.56 16.75
C HIS A 106 9.33 -0.44 15.82
N CYS A 107 10.18 -1.31 15.28
CA CYS A 107 9.87 -2.59 14.68
C CYS A 107 9.51 -3.58 15.78
N TYR A 108 8.34 -4.22 15.71
CA TYR A 108 8.04 -5.38 16.54
C TYR A 108 8.24 -6.63 15.69
N VAL A 109 9.13 -7.49 16.17
CA VAL A 109 9.31 -8.88 15.73
C VAL A 109 8.24 -9.74 16.39
#